data_AF-A0A6C0D7V6-F1
#
_entry.id   AF-A0A6C0D7V6-F1
#
_cell.length_a   1.000
_cell.length_b   1.000
_cell.length_c   1.000
_cell.angle_alpha   90.00
_cell.angle_beta   90.00
_cell.angle_gamma   90.00
#
_symmetry.space_group_name_H-M   'P 1'
#
loop_
_entity.id
_entity.type
_entity.pdbx_description
1 polymer ?
#
loop_
_entity_poly.entity_id
_entity_poly.type
_entity_poly.pdbx_seq_one_letter_code
_entity_poly.pdbx_strand_id
1 'polypeptide(L)' 'MEEKLDAVQYARDRLLSVPLQDRDADYAKLCTALEQYLKKNCEHDMITDLIDIDPDRSRTITYCTKCMVTFS' A
#
# COMPACT_ATOMS: atom_id res chain seq x y z
N MET A 1 -11.41 14.06 -8.64
CA MET A 1 -10.26 13.21 -9.03
C MET A 1 -9.65 12.60 -7.78
N GLU A 2 -9.43 13.41 -6.73
CA GLU A 2 -9.13 12.95 -5.37
C GLU A 2 -10.16 11.97 -4.81
N GLU A 3 -11.47 12.24 -4.91
CA GLU A 3 -12.52 11.34 -4.37
C GLU A 3 -12.41 9.87 -4.82
N LYS A 4 -11.94 9.63 -6.06
CA LYS A 4 -11.75 8.26 -6.58
C LYS A 4 -10.51 7.60 -5.97
N LEU A 5 -9.44 8.37 -5.76
CA LEU A 5 -8.23 7.87 -5.12
C LEU A 5 -8.52 7.51 -3.66
N ASP A 6 -9.26 8.36 -2.94
CA ASP A 6 -9.65 8.12 -1.55
C ASP A 6 -10.51 6.86 -1.43
N ALA A 7 -11.48 6.67 -2.33
CA ALA A 7 -12.31 5.48 -2.37
C ALA A 7 -11.49 4.20 -2.64
N VAL A 8 -10.52 4.27 -3.57
CA VAL A 8 -9.63 3.14 -3.87
C VAL A 8 -8.68 2.86 -2.71
N GLN A 9 -8.15 3.88 -2.06
CA GLN A 9 -7.30 3.74 -0.88
C GLN A 9 -8.07 3.09 0.27
N TYR A 10 -9.28 3.58 0.56
CA TYR A 10 -10.17 2.96 1.55
C TYR A 10 -10.46 1.49 1.24
N ALA A 11 -10.77 1.16 -0.02
CA ALA A 11 -10.98 -0.23 -0.43
C ALA A 11 -9.71 -1.06 -0.22
N ARG A 12 -8.54 -0.56 -0.63
CA ARG A 12 -7.24 -1.23 -0.49
C ARG A 12 -6.93 -1.51 0.97
N ASP A 13 -7.10 -0.53 1.85
CA ASP A 13 -6.82 -0.69 3.29
C ASP A 13 -7.79 -1.69 3.93
N ARG A 14 -9.07 -1.67 3.52
CA ARG A 14 -10.03 -2.66 3.97
C ARG A 14 -9.67 -4.07 3.51
N LEU A 15 -9.25 -4.25 2.25
CA LEU A 15 -8.85 -5.56 1.76
C LEU A 15 -7.56 -6.07 2.42
N LEU A 16 -6.58 -5.18 2.64
CA LEU A 16 -5.34 -5.56 3.30
C LEU A 16 -5.48 -5.83 4.80
N SER A 17 -6.62 -5.49 5.41
CA SER A 17 -6.93 -5.89 6.78
C SER A 17 -7.20 -7.39 6.93
N VAL A 18 -7.52 -8.11 5.85
CA VAL A 18 -7.69 -9.57 5.87
C VAL A 18 -6.31 -10.24 6.00
N PRO A 19 -6.08 -11.19 6.92
CA PRO A 19 -4.76 -11.82 7.08
C PRO A 19 -4.27 -12.54 5.81
N LEU A 20 -2.96 -12.55 5.57
CA LEU A 20 -2.37 -13.11 4.33
C LEU A 20 -2.73 -14.58 4.11
N GLN A 21 -2.82 -15.38 5.17
CA GLN A 21 -3.18 -16.80 5.09
C GLN A 21 -4.63 -17.03 4.63
N ASP A 22 -5.49 -16.02 4.76
CA ASP A 22 -6.91 -16.09 4.40
C ASP A 22 -7.18 -15.50 3.01
N ARG A 23 -6.13 -15.15 2.25
CA ARG A 23 -6.24 -14.57 0.91
C ARG A 23 -5.94 -15.63 -0.14
N ASP A 24 -6.96 -15.97 -0.92
CA ASP A 24 -6.76 -16.80 -2.11
C ASP A 24 -6.11 -16.01 -3.26
N ALA A 25 -5.85 -16.72 -4.37
CA ALA A 25 -5.20 -16.14 -5.55
C ALA A 25 -6.02 -15.00 -6.19
N ASP A 26 -7.36 -15.06 -6.14
CA ASP A 26 -8.21 -14.03 -6.74
C ASP A 26 -8.30 -12.80 -5.83
N TYR A 27 -8.33 -13.01 -4.52
CA TYR A 27 -8.22 -11.94 -3.53
C TYR A 27 -6.90 -11.18 -3.66
N ALA A 28 -5.79 -11.91 -3.85
CA ALA A 28 -4.48 -11.30 -4.06
C ALA A 28 -4.44 -10.44 -5.33
N LYS A 29 -5.12 -10.86 -6.41
CA LYS A 29 -5.25 -10.07 -7.64
C LYS A 29 -6.02 -8.77 -7.41
N LEU A 30 -7.09 -8.79 -6.60
CA LEU A 30 -7.84 -7.57 -6.25
C LEU A 30 -6.94 -6.57 -5.51
N CYS A 31 -6.21 -7.03 -4.49
CA CYS A 31 -5.27 -6.17 -3.76
C CYS A 31 -4.22 -5.56 -4.69
N THR A 32 -3.65 -6.39 -5.56
CA THR A 32 -2.64 -5.97 -6.54
C THR A 32 -3.19 -4.93 -7.52
N ALA A 33 -4.42 -5.12 -8.01
CA ALA A 33 -5.05 -4.20 -8.95
C ALA A 33 -5.30 -2.82 -8.33
N LEU A 34 -5.74 -2.76 -7.08
CA LEU A 34 -5.92 -1.48 -6.36
C LEU A 34 -4.58 -0.78 -6.13
N GLU A 35 -3.54 -1.52 -5.74
CA GLU A 35 -2.21 -0.94 -5.56
C GLU A 35 -1.65 -0.40 -6.88
N GLN A 36 -1.79 -1.13 -7.99
CA GLN A 36 -1.40 -0.66 -9.33
C GLN A 36 -2.16 0.60 -9.74
N TYR A 37 -3.46 0.67 -9.43
CA TYR A 37 -4.26 1.86 -9.67
C TYR A 37 -3.71 3.07 -8.90
N LEU A 38 -3.42 2.92 -7.61
CA LEU A 38 -2.84 3.99 -6.79
C LEU A 38 -1.44 4.40 -7.30
N LYS A 39 -0.58 3.43 -7.65
CA LYS A 39 0.74 3.70 -8.24
C LYS A 39 0.65 4.54 -9.51
N LYS A 40 -0.35 4.31 -10.35
CA LYS A 40 -0.51 5.01 -11.63
C LYS A 40 -1.16 6.40 -11.50
N ASN A 41 -2.08 6.57 -10.56
CA ASN A 41 -2.99 7.73 -10.54
C ASN A 41 -2.77 8.68 -9.36
N CYS A 42 -2.04 8.27 -8.32
CA CYS A 42 -1.68 9.19 -7.23
C CYS A 42 -0.51 10.09 -7.66
N GLU A 43 -0.63 11.39 -7.39
CA GLU A 43 0.50 12.34 -7.45
C GLU A 43 1.38 12.13 -6.22
N HIS A 44 2.30 11.17 -6.33
CA HIS A 44 3.05 10.67 -5.18
C HIS A 44 3.87 11.75 -4.48
N ASP A 45 3.73 11.79 -3.16
CA ASP A 45 4.63 12.51 -2.26
C ASP A 45 5.49 11.49 -1.54
N MET A 46 6.69 11.26 -2.06
CA MET A 46 7.54 10.14 -1.69
C MET A 46 8.49 10.53 -0.57
N ILE A 47 8.51 9.72 0.49
CA ILE A 47 9.48 9.84 1.57
C ILE A 47 10.20 8.51 1.79
N THR A 48 11.43 8.62 2.28
CA THR A 48 12.25 7.48 2.69
C THR A 48 12.38 7.50 4.20
N ASP A 49 12.11 6.36 4.82
CA ASP A 49 12.08 6.21 6.27
C ASP A 49 12.88 4.97 6.69
N LEU A 50 13.49 5.02 7.87
CA LEU A 50 14.18 3.90 8.49
C LEU A 50 13.25 3.34 9.56
N ILE A 51 12.61 2.21 9.27
CA ILE A 51 11.67 1.58 10.20
C ILE A 51 12.36 0.47 10.98
N ASP A 52 12.06 0.39 12.28
CA ASP A 52 12.45 -0.73 13.12
C ASP A 52 11.53 -1.92 12.83
N ILE A 53 12.10 -3.07 12.48
CA ILE A 53 11.38 -4.34 12.33
C ILE A 53 11.38 -5.10 13.67
N ASP A 54 12.52 -5.09 14.35
CA ASP A 54 12.75 -5.61 15.71
C ASP A 54 13.98 -4.94 16.33
N PRO A 55 14.33 -5.18 17.61
CA PRO A 55 15.36 -4.41 18.32
C PRO A 55 16.74 -4.38 17.64
N ASP A 56 17.06 -5.38 16.82
CA ASP A 56 18.37 -5.51 16.17
C ASP A 56 18.29 -5.29 14.65
N ARG A 57 17.10 -5.10 14.07
CA ARG A 57 16.90 -4.99 12.62
C ARG A 57 16.04 -3.80 12.26
N SER A 58 16.62 -2.91 11.47
CA SER A 58 15.93 -1.82 10.79
C SER A 58 15.87 -2.06 9.28
N ARG A 59 14.87 -1.50 8.61
CA ARG A 59 14.77 -1.49 7.14
C ARG A 59 14.48 -0.09 6.64
N THR A 60 15.23 0.35 5.64
CA THR A 60 14.89 1.52 4.86
C THR A 60 13.73 1.18 3.92
N ILE A 61 12.64 1.94 4.00
CA ILE A 61 11.50 1.84 3.09
C ILE A 61 11.26 3.18 2.42
N THR A 62 10.73 3.14 1.19
CA THR A 62 10.26 4.34 0.50
C THR A 62 8.78 4.18 0.21
N TYR A 63 7.97 5.14 0.63
CA TYR A 63 6.52 5.10 0.47
C TYR A 63 5.94 6.49 0.16
N CYS A 64 4.73 6.49 -0.40
CA CYS A 64 3.97 7.70 -0.64
C CYS A 64 3.18 8.09 0.62
N THR A 65 3.34 9.32 1.12
CA THR A 65 2.61 9.83 2.31
C THR A 65 1.11 9.98 2.07
N LYS A 66 0.69 10.11 0.81
CA LYS A 66 -0.73 10.24 0.42
C LYS A 66 -1.40 8.87 0.35
N CYS A 67 -0.91 7.99 -0.52
CA CYS A 67 -1.57 6.71 -0.80
C CYS A 67 -1.00 5.50 -0.02
N MET A 68 0.04 5.71 0.80
CA MET A 68 0.70 4.68 1.62
C MET A 68 1.26 3.49 0.86
N VAL A 69 1.42 3.61 -0.46
CA VAL A 69 2.03 2.57 -1.29
C VAL A 69 3.55 2.64 -1.16
N THR A 70 4.18 1.48 -0.97
CA THR A 70 5.62 1.30 -0.93
C THR A 70 6.21 1.06 -2.33
N PHE A 71 7.42 1.56 -2.57
CA PHE A 71 8.13 1.48 -3.86
C PHE A 71 9.53 0.82 -3.76
N SER A 72 9.82 0.20 -2.61
CA SER A 72 11.06 -0.56 -2.37
C SER A 72 11.00 -1.97 -2.93
#